data_AF-A0A430AVE5-F1
#
_entry.id   AF-A0A430AVE5-F1
#
_cell.length_a   1.000
_cell.length_b   1.000
_cell.length_c   1.000
_cell.angle_alpha   90.00
_cell.angle_beta   90.00
_cell.angle_gamma   90.00
#
_symmetry.space_group_name_H-M   'P 1'
#
loop_
_entity.id
_entity.type
_entity.pdbx_description
1 polymer ?
#
loop_
_entity_poly.entity_id
_entity_poly.type
_entity_poly.pdbx_seq_one_letter_code
_entity_poly.pdbx_strand_id
1 'polypeptide(L)'
;MAFGKILKAKRLQKNLTQEELSEKLLISRPTISSWESDKTLPDISNLLKMSVLFGCSLDDLLKEEIKLTTKTFKTLTYANGMKDNLPRLKIQTEKKTLLPKGVEVMANVNMETGEVNFFIEQEDLEKLK
;
A
#
# COMPACT_ATOMS: atom_id res chain seq x y z
N MET A 1 3.87 -4.50 -12.87
CA MET A 1 2.46 -4.92 -12.72
C MET A 1 2.40 -6.19 -11.87
N ALA A 2 1.48 -6.23 -10.91
CA ALA A 2 1.38 -7.27 -9.89
C ALA A 2 0.27 -8.31 -10.18
N PHE A 3 -0.75 -7.92 -10.96
CA PHE A 3 -1.97 -8.72 -11.13
C PHE A 3 -1.73 -10.06 -11.81
N GLY A 4 -1.08 -10.10 -12.97
CA GLY A 4 -0.86 -11.33 -13.73
C GLY A 4 -0.07 -12.39 -12.93
N LYS A 5 0.89 -11.94 -12.11
CA LYS A 5 1.62 -12.80 -11.17
C LYS A 5 0.74 -13.35 -10.07
N ILE A 6 -0.11 -12.52 -9.47
CA ILE A 6 -1.06 -12.93 -8.42
C ILE A 6 -2.05 -13.96 -8.97
N LEU A 7 -2.64 -13.67 -10.15
CA LEU A 7 -3.57 -14.58 -10.81
C LEU A 7 -2.92 -15.95 -11.08
N LYS A 8 -1.70 -15.95 -11.65
CA LYS A 8 -0.95 -17.17 -11.91
C LYS A 8 -0.66 -17.94 -10.61
N ALA A 9 -0.28 -17.26 -9.54
CA ALA A 9 -0.03 -17.89 -8.25
C ALA A 9 -1.30 -18.53 -7.67
N LYS A 10 -2.44 -17.82 -7.68
CA LYS A 10 -3.74 -18.36 -7.21
C LYS A 10 -4.19 -19.56 -8.05
N ARG A 11 -4.01 -19.51 -9.36
CA ARG A 11 -4.30 -20.64 -10.26
C ARG A 11 -3.47 -21.87 -9.90
N LEU A 12 -2.16 -21.70 -9.71
CA LEU A 12 -1.24 -22.78 -9.35
C LEU A 12 -1.53 -23.34 -7.94
N GLN A 13 -1.93 -22.49 -6.98
CA GLN A 13 -2.36 -22.95 -5.65
C GLN A 13 -3.60 -23.86 -5.69
N LYS A 14 -4.45 -23.71 -6.70
CA LYS A 14 -5.60 -24.60 -6.96
C LYS A 14 -5.24 -25.78 -7.86
N ASN A 15 -3.96 -25.95 -8.24
CA ASN A 15 -3.47 -26.95 -9.18
C ASN A 15 -4.18 -26.94 -10.55
N LEU A 16 -4.57 -25.76 -11.02
CA LEU A 16 -5.25 -25.60 -12.30
C LEU A 16 -4.26 -25.23 -13.41
N THR A 17 -4.48 -25.75 -14.61
CA THR A 17 -3.91 -25.27 -15.86
C THR A 17 -4.64 -24.01 -16.35
N GLN A 18 -4.05 -23.29 -17.32
CA GLN A 18 -4.73 -22.13 -17.92
C GLN A 18 -6.03 -22.55 -18.64
N GLU A 19 -6.08 -23.77 -19.18
CA GLU A 19 -7.27 -24.32 -19.83
C GLU A 19 -8.39 -24.53 -18.80
N GLU A 20 -8.10 -25.24 -17.71
CA GLU A 20 -9.09 -25.52 -16.66
C GLU A 20 -9.59 -24.24 -15.97
N LEU A 21 -8.73 -23.23 -15.81
CA LEU A 21 -9.18 -21.94 -15.29
C LEU A 21 -10.11 -21.23 -16.27
N SER A 22 -9.83 -21.32 -17.57
CA SER A 22 -10.65 -20.71 -18.62
C SER A 22 -12.05 -21.33 -18.68
N GLU A 23 -12.13 -22.66 -18.54
CA GLU A 23 -13.40 -23.39 -18.44
C GLU A 23 -14.20 -22.96 -17.21
N LYS A 24 -13.55 -22.86 -16.04
CA LYS A 24 -14.22 -22.45 -14.79
C LYS A 24 -14.73 -21.02 -14.81
N LEU A 25 -14.06 -20.11 -15.51
CA LEU A 25 -14.46 -18.71 -15.63
C LEU A 25 -15.35 -18.43 -16.84
N LEU A 26 -15.57 -19.44 -17.70
CA LEU A 26 -16.33 -19.37 -18.96
C LEU A 26 -15.77 -18.30 -19.90
N ILE A 27 -14.44 -18.31 -20.08
CA ILE A 27 -13.72 -17.40 -20.97
C ILE A 27 -12.67 -18.15 -21.78
N SER A 28 -12.08 -17.50 -22.77
CA SER A 28 -11.07 -18.14 -23.62
C SER A 28 -9.73 -18.30 -22.90
N ARG A 29 -9.04 -19.42 -23.14
CA ARG A 29 -7.67 -19.64 -22.66
C ARG A 29 -6.68 -18.53 -23.06
N PRO A 30 -6.72 -17.95 -24.30
CA PRO A 30 -5.92 -16.77 -24.64
C PRO A 30 -6.17 -15.57 -23.72
N THR A 31 -7.42 -15.35 -23.28
CA THR A 31 -7.76 -14.29 -22.31
C THR A 31 -7.03 -14.50 -20.99
N ILE A 32 -7.04 -15.73 -20.44
CA ILE A 32 -6.27 -16.08 -19.24
C ILE A 32 -4.79 -15.81 -19.43
N SER A 33 -4.22 -16.24 -20.57
CA SER A 33 -2.80 -16.00 -20.86
C SER A 33 -2.48 -14.50 -20.98
N SER A 34 -3.40 -13.71 -21.53
CA SER A 34 -3.25 -12.25 -21.65
C SER A 34 -3.24 -11.57 -20.29
N TRP A 35 -4.12 -12.01 -19.38
CA TRP A 35 -4.17 -11.52 -18.00
C TRP A 35 -2.93 -11.93 -17.19
N GLU A 36 -2.50 -13.19 -17.27
CA GLU A 36 -1.29 -13.66 -16.56
C GLU A 36 0.01 -13.00 -17.05
N SER A 37 0.00 -12.42 -18.26
CA SER A 37 1.12 -11.68 -18.84
C SER A 37 0.95 -10.16 -18.74
N ASP A 38 -0.03 -9.68 -17.98
CA ASP A 38 -0.34 -8.25 -17.79
C ASP A 38 -0.61 -7.47 -19.11
N LYS A 39 -0.91 -8.16 -20.22
CA LYS A 39 -1.22 -7.52 -21.52
C LYS A 39 -2.58 -6.84 -21.52
N THR A 40 -3.52 -7.40 -20.78
CA THR A 40 -4.88 -6.86 -20.59
C THR A 40 -5.28 -7.12 -19.14
N LEU A 41 -6.29 -6.40 -18.66
CA LEU A 41 -6.86 -6.61 -17.33
C LEU A 41 -8.26 -7.21 -17.46
N PRO A 42 -8.68 -8.04 -16.50
CA PRO A 42 -10.07 -8.48 -16.38
C PRO A 42 -10.98 -7.31 -15.99
N ASP A 43 -12.23 -7.38 -16.42
CA ASP A 43 -13.28 -6.50 -15.92
C ASP A 43 -13.73 -6.88 -14.50
N ILE A 44 -14.57 -6.03 -13.90
CA ILE A 44 -15.12 -6.24 -12.56
C ILE A 44 -15.88 -7.57 -12.45
N SER A 45 -16.61 -7.95 -13.50
CA SER A 45 -17.39 -9.20 -13.52
C SER A 45 -16.48 -10.43 -13.38
N ASN A 46 -15.38 -10.48 -14.14
CA ASN A 46 -14.43 -11.56 -14.07
C ASN A 46 -13.60 -11.55 -12.78
N LEU A 47 -13.29 -10.37 -12.25
CA LEU A 47 -12.67 -10.23 -10.93
C LEU A 47 -13.54 -10.82 -9.81
N LEU A 48 -14.86 -10.57 -9.83
CA LEU A 48 -15.80 -11.16 -8.89
C LEU A 48 -15.87 -12.68 -9.02
N LYS A 49 -15.94 -13.21 -10.25
CA LYS A 49 -15.89 -14.67 -10.47
C LYS A 49 -14.61 -15.29 -9.92
N MET A 50 -13.47 -14.63 -10.13
CA MET A 50 -12.18 -15.08 -9.59
C MET A 50 -12.15 -15.04 -8.06
N SER A 51 -12.69 -13.98 -7.44
CA SER A 51 -12.81 -13.86 -5.98
C SER A 51 -13.58 -15.04 -5.40
N VAL A 52 -14.72 -15.40 -6.00
CA VAL A 52 -15.52 -16.57 -5.59
C VAL A 52 -14.75 -17.88 -5.83
N LEU A 53 -14.15 -18.05 -7.00
CA LEU A 53 -13.42 -19.27 -7.36
C LEU A 53 -12.22 -19.55 -6.44
N PHE A 54 -11.48 -18.50 -6.10
CA PHE A 54 -10.28 -18.60 -5.29
C PHE A 54 -10.56 -18.46 -3.78
N GLY A 55 -11.74 -17.97 -3.39
CA GLY A 55 -12.12 -17.74 -2.01
C GLY A 55 -11.31 -16.61 -1.37
N CYS A 56 -11.09 -15.51 -2.09
CA CYS A 56 -10.34 -14.35 -1.61
C CYS A 56 -11.09 -13.04 -1.89
N SER A 57 -10.70 -11.95 -1.21
CA SER A 57 -11.24 -10.63 -1.51
C SER A 57 -10.73 -10.10 -2.87
N LEU A 58 -11.35 -9.04 -3.37
CA LEU A 58 -10.84 -8.32 -4.54
C LEU A 58 -9.49 -7.67 -4.23
N ASP A 59 -9.28 -7.18 -3.02
CA ASP A 59 -7.99 -6.61 -2.57
C ASP A 59 -6.86 -7.65 -2.66
N ASP A 60 -7.13 -8.92 -2.39
CA ASP A 60 -6.13 -9.98 -2.52
C ASP A 60 -5.78 -10.29 -3.98
N LEU A 61 -6.69 -10.04 -4.93
CA LEU A 61 -6.45 -10.19 -6.37
C LEU A 61 -5.73 -8.97 -6.95
N LEU A 62 -6.08 -7.79 -6.43
CA LEU A 62 -5.61 -6.49 -6.90
C LEU A 62 -4.48 -5.92 -6.07
N LYS A 63 -3.88 -6.73 -5.18
CA LYS A 63 -2.78 -6.35 -4.31
C LYS A 63 -1.62 -5.83 -5.15
N GLU A 64 -1.66 -4.55 -5.50
CA GLU A 64 -0.47 -3.81 -5.81
C GLU A 64 0.37 -3.94 -4.56
N GLU A 65 1.67 -4.23 -4.72
CA GLU A 65 2.59 -3.82 -3.67
C GLU A 65 2.44 -2.31 -3.58
N ILE A 66 1.49 -1.82 -2.79
CA ILE A 66 1.53 -0.47 -2.27
C ILE A 66 2.76 -0.53 -1.39
N LYS A 67 3.91 -0.23 -1.99
CA LYS A 67 5.15 0.04 -1.27
C LYS A 67 4.91 1.37 -0.58
N LEU A 68 4.09 1.34 0.47
CA LEU A 68 4.07 2.36 1.50
C LEU A 68 5.48 2.33 2.06
N THR A 69 6.32 3.19 1.51
CA THR A 69 7.69 3.30 1.96
C THR A 69 7.62 4.16 3.21
N THR A 70 7.24 3.54 4.31
CA THR A 70 7.19 4.19 5.61
C THR A 70 8.61 4.48 6.05
N LYS A 71 8.98 5.76 6.01
CA LYS A 71 10.23 6.25 6.59
C LYS A 71 9.93 6.66 8.03
N THR A 72 10.22 5.78 8.98
CA THR A 72 10.01 6.05 10.40
C THR A 72 11.11 6.97 10.92
N PHE A 73 10.74 8.15 11.41
CA PHE A 73 11.64 9.04 12.13
C PHE A 73 11.34 8.96 13.62
N LYS A 74 12.29 8.45 14.42
CA LYS A 74 12.19 8.48 15.88
C LYS A 74 12.91 9.73 16.40
N THR A 75 12.23 10.50 17.25
CA THR A 75 12.76 11.72 17.85
C THR A 75 12.20 11.86 19.26
N LEU A 76 13.01 12.42 20.17
CA LEU A 76 12.55 12.78 21.50
C LEU A 76 11.81 14.12 21.40
N THR A 77 10.66 14.19 22.06
CA THR A 77 9.94 15.45 22.23
C THR A 77 9.83 15.81 23.69
N TYR A 78 9.76 17.10 23.98
CA TYR A 78 9.52 17.62 25.31
C TYR A 78 8.59 18.82 25.24
N ALA A 79 7.81 19.02 26.31
CA ALA A 79 6.98 20.20 26.47
C ALA A 79 7.87 21.45 26.54
N ASN A 80 7.58 22.43 25.69
CA ASN A 80 8.31 23.69 25.62
C ASN A 80 7.35 24.87 25.76
N GLY A 81 6.77 24.98 26.95
CA GLY A 81 5.84 26.04 27.32
C GLY A 81 4.49 25.98 26.58
N MET A 82 3.71 27.04 26.76
CA MET A 82 2.43 27.24 26.08
C MET A 82 2.52 28.43 25.11
N LYS A 83 1.80 28.34 24.00
CA LYS A 83 1.53 29.47 23.10
C LYS A 83 0.08 29.40 22.67
N ASP A 84 -0.61 30.54 22.70
CA ASP A 84 -2.03 30.64 22.37
C ASP A 84 -2.91 29.68 23.19
N ASN A 85 -2.49 29.38 24.43
CA ASN A 85 -3.11 28.40 25.34
C ASN A 85 -3.03 26.94 24.86
N LEU A 86 -2.18 26.63 23.87
CA LEU A 86 -1.85 25.27 23.47
C LEU A 86 -0.41 24.90 23.92
N PRO A 87 -0.20 23.64 24.38
CA PRO A 87 1.13 23.15 24.68
C PRO A 87 1.97 23.08 23.40
N ARG A 88 3.19 23.61 23.44
CA ARG A 88 4.14 23.46 22.32
C ARG A 88 5.05 22.28 22.58
N LEU A 89 5.22 21.45 21.56
CA LEU A 89 6.23 20.41 21.55
C LEU A 89 7.46 20.92 20.82
N LYS A 90 8.64 20.69 21.41
CA LYS A 90 9.92 20.89 20.73
C LYS A 90 10.47 19.53 20.37
N ILE A 91 10.87 19.38 19.11
CA ILE A 91 11.39 18.14 18.54
C ILE A 91 12.91 18.25 18.51
N GLN A 92 13.62 17.27 19.08
CA GLN A 92 15.08 17.23 19.08
C GLN A 92 15.58 16.24 18.03
N THR A 93 16.27 16.76 17.01
CA THR A 93 16.78 15.98 15.88
C THR A 93 18.31 16.07 15.82
N GLU A 94 18.98 14.98 15.45
CA GLU A 94 20.44 14.98 15.25
C GLU A 94 20.87 15.75 13.99
N LYS A 95 19.97 15.84 13.00
CA LYS A 95 20.16 16.64 11.78
C LYS A 95 19.53 18.03 11.94
N LYS A 96 20.14 19.04 11.31
CA LYS A 96 19.71 20.45 11.35
C LYS A 96 18.31 20.68 10.73
N THR A 97 17.86 19.76 9.88
CA THR A 97 16.56 19.81 9.19
C THR A 97 15.90 18.45 9.25
N LEU A 98 14.64 18.41 9.70
CA LEU A 98 13.82 17.19 9.74
C LEU A 98 13.05 16.96 8.43
N LEU A 99 12.55 18.04 7.81
CA LEU A 99 11.71 17.99 6.61
C LEU A 99 12.17 19.02 5.56
N PRO A 100 12.27 18.65 4.27
CA PRO A 100 12.52 19.58 3.16
C PRO A 100 11.42 20.64 3.04
N LYS A 101 11.74 21.76 2.36
CA LYS A 101 10.73 22.77 2.03
C LYS A 101 9.67 22.19 1.10
N GLY A 102 8.40 22.45 1.39
CA GLY A 102 7.27 22.03 0.55
C GLY A 102 6.85 20.56 0.73
N VAL A 103 7.19 19.96 1.87
CA VAL A 103 6.68 18.66 2.34
C VAL A 103 5.68 18.93 3.45
N GLU A 104 4.44 18.51 3.27
CA GLU A 104 3.42 18.54 4.33
C GLU A 104 3.43 17.22 5.09
N VAL A 105 3.29 17.30 6.41
CA VAL A 105 3.23 16.11 7.27
C VAL A 105 2.11 16.24 8.28
N MET A 106 1.40 15.14 8.50
CA MET A 106 0.51 14.99 9.65
C MET A 106 1.28 14.33 10.78
N ALA A 107 1.05 14.74 12.03
CA ALA A 107 1.70 14.14 13.19
C ALA A 107 0.67 13.68 14.22
N ASN A 108 0.84 12.48 14.75
CA ASN A 108 0.11 12.00 15.91
C ASN A 108 1.05 11.93 17.11
N VAL A 109 0.60 12.43 18.26
CA VAL A 109 1.35 12.46 19.51
C VAL A 109 0.67 11.52 20.50
N ASN A 110 1.39 10.52 20.97
CA ASN A 110 0.96 9.74 22.13
C ASN A 110 1.22 10.58 23.39
N MET A 111 0.15 11.01 24.05
CA MET A 111 0.22 11.88 25.24
C MET A 111 0.71 11.15 26.51
N GLU A 112 0.70 9.82 26.54
CA GLU A 112 1.20 9.01 27.66
C GLU A 112 2.71 8.78 27.56
N THR A 113 3.22 8.50 26.35
CA THR A 113 4.64 8.17 26.12
C THR A 113 5.48 9.33 25.58
N GLY A 114 4.83 10.38 25.04
CA GLY A 114 5.50 11.48 24.33
C GLY A 114 6.01 11.11 22.94
N GLU A 115 5.66 9.93 22.43
CA GLU A 115 6.04 9.47 21.10
C GLU A 115 5.30 10.27 20.01
N VAL A 116 6.03 10.72 18.99
CA VAL A 116 5.45 11.44 17.85
C VAL A 116 5.68 10.67 16.56
N ASN A 117 4.58 10.32 15.90
CA ASN A 117 4.58 9.63 14.62
C ASN A 117 4.21 10.60 13.50
N PHE A 118 5.10 10.73 12.51
CA PHE A 118 4.86 11.56 11.33
C PHE A 118 4.34 10.70 10.17
N PHE A 119 3.32 11.21 9.50
CA PHE A 119 2.71 10.63 8.31
C PHE A 119 2.92 11.59 7.15
N ILE A 120 3.32 11.05 6.00
CA ILE A 120 3.69 11.81 4.82
C ILE A 120 3.01 11.14 3.64
N GLU A 121 2.37 11.93 2.79
CA GLU A 121 1.75 11.45 1.56
C GLU A 121 2.82 10.92 0.59
N GLN A 122 2.44 9.95 -0.25
CA GLN A 122 3.38 9.28 -1.14
C GLN A 122 4.05 10.23 -2.14
N GLU A 123 3.33 11.27 -2.59
CA GLU A 123 3.85 12.30 -3.50
C GLU A 123 4.97 13.14 -2.86
N ASP A 124 4.86 13.40 -1.55
CA ASP A 124 5.83 14.17 -0.79
C ASP A 124 7.03 13.35 -0.34
N LEU A 125 6.87 12.03 -0.24
CA LEU A 125 7.96 11.11 0.05
C LEU A 125 9.07 11.17 -1.02
N GLU A 126 8.73 11.43 -2.28
CA GLU A 126 9.73 11.54 -3.35
C GLU A 126 10.69 12.72 -3.14
N LYS A 127 10.22 13.77 -2.45
CA LYS A 127 11.00 14.97 -2.10
C LYS A 127 11.94 14.74 -0.90
N LEU A 128 11.81 13.61 -0.19
CA LEU A 128 12.62 13.22 0.97
C LEU A 128 13.85 12.36 0.62
N LYS A 129 14.10 12.11 -0.67
CA LYS A 129 15.32 11.47 -1.18
C LYS A 129 16.48 12.46 -1.16
#